data_AF-A0A2K4X0W6-F1
#
_entry.id   AF-A0A2K4X0W6-F1
#
_cell.length_a   1.000
_cell.length_b   1.000
_cell.length_c   1.000
_cell.angle_alpha   90.00
_cell.angle_beta   90.00
_cell.angle_gamma   90.00
#
_symmetry.space_group_name_H-M   'P 1'
#
loop_
_entity.id
_entity.type
_entity.pdbx_description
1 polymer ?
#
loop_
_entity_poly.entity_id
_entity_poly.type
_entity_poly.pdbx_seq_one_letter_code
_entity_poly.pdbx_strand_id
1 'polypeptide(L)'
;MNEIQDNAAPANPWLELRRLTSARIALGRTGTSLPTSAQLDFQAAHAQARDAVHLAFDHAAISAQLTEKGRETILLHSAAADRDSYLQRPDLGRRLNEESAQALREYAAAHPGGLDLAVVVADGLSALAVHRHAVPFLIRLEEQANAEGWSLSPVIMVEQGRVAVADEVGELLGAKMVVILIGERPGLSSPDSLGLYFTYAPKVGLNDAHRNCISNVRLEGLSYGMAAHRLLYLMREACRRQISGVNLKDEAQLQTLESDGSAEHSGKPIGNFLLDGPAAPH
;
A
#
# COMPACT_ATOMS: atom_id res chain seq x y z
N MET A 1 -21.15 1.16 -56.50
CA MET A 1 -20.75 1.65 -55.17
C MET A 1 -21.14 0.56 -54.19
N ASN A 2 -20.18 -0.28 -53.80
CA ASN A 2 -20.45 -1.33 -52.81
C ASN A 2 -20.31 -0.69 -51.44
N GLU A 3 -21.43 -0.56 -50.75
CA GLU A 3 -21.49 -0.32 -49.32
C GLU A 3 -20.72 -1.44 -48.63
N ILE A 4 -19.65 -1.08 -47.91
CA ILE A 4 -19.02 -1.97 -46.96
C ILE A 4 -20.05 -2.11 -45.83
N GLN A 5 -20.77 -3.23 -45.83
CA GLN A 5 -21.54 -3.67 -44.68
C GLN A 5 -20.56 -3.80 -43.51
N ASP A 6 -20.63 -2.83 -42.60
CA ASP A 6 -19.97 -2.89 -41.31
C ASP A 6 -20.65 -4.03 -40.55
N ASN A 7 -20.08 -5.23 -40.69
CA ASN A 7 -20.59 -6.45 -40.09
C ASN A 7 -20.43 -6.28 -38.58
N ALA A 8 -21.48 -5.79 -37.93
CA ALA A 8 -21.51 -5.53 -36.50
C ALA A 8 -21.08 -6.81 -35.78
N ALA A 9 -19.84 -6.80 -35.29
CA ALA A 9 -19.29 -7.92 -34.54
C ALA A 9 -20.25 -8.26 -33.41
N PRO A 10 -20.57 -9.55 -33.18
CA PRO A 10 -21.49 -9.93 -32.11
C PRO A 10 -21.02 -9.33 -30.79
N ALA A 11 -21.97 -8.88 -29.97
CA ALA A 11 -21.68 -8.28 -28.67
C ALA A 11 -20.73 -9.20 -27.91
N ASN A 12 -19.54 -8.70 -27.58
CA ASN A 12 -18.51 -9.50 -26.94
C ASN A 12 -18.79 -9.52 -25.43
N PRO A 13 -19.32 -10.62 -24.86
CA PRO A 13 -19.71 -10.68 -23.44
C PRO A 13 -18.51 -10.49 -22.50
N TRP A 14 -17.28 -10.70 -23.00
CA TRP A 14 -16.06 -10.43 -22.24
C TRP A 14 -15.82 -8.95 -21.97
N LEU A 15 -16.47 -8.04 -22.70
CA LEU A 15 -16.37 -6.60 -22.43
C LEU A 15 -17.06 -6.20 -21.13
N GLU A 16 -18.16 -6.86 -20.76
CA GLU A 16 -18.81 -6.59 -19.46
C GLU A 16 -17.94 -7.04 -18.29
N LEU A 17 -17.25 -8.18 -18.44
CA LEU A 17 -16.28 -8.65 -17.45
C LEU A 17 -15.14 -7.67 -17.18
N ARG A 18 -14.78 -6.85 -18.17
CA ARG A 18 -13.72 -5.84 -18.03
C ARG A 18 -14.06 -4.78 -16.97
N ARG A 19 -15.34 -4.56 -16.66
CA ARG A 19 -15.76 -3.63 -15.59
C ARG A 19 -15.51 -4.21 -14.19
N LEU A 20 -15.36 -5.53 -14.08
CA LEU A 20 -15.19 -6.24 -12.81
C LEU A 20 -13.72 -6.42 -12.42
N THR A 21 -12.77 -6.04 -13.28
CA THR A 21 -11.34 -6.22 -13.01
C THR A 21 -10.49 -5.15 -13.68
N SER A 22 -9.41 -4.74 -13.01
CA SER A 22 -8.37 -3.90 -13.60
C SER A 22 -7.39 -4.68 -14.49
N ALA A 23 -7.51 -6.01 -14.53
CA ALA A 23 -6.73 -6.84 -15.43
C ALA A 23 -7.07 -6.52 -16.90
N ARG A 24 -6.05 -6.54 -17.76
CA ARG A 24 -6.18 -6.22 -19.19
C ARG A 24 -6.75 -7.43 -19.96
N ILE A 25 -8.03 -7.72 -19.75
CA ILE A 25 -8.78 -8.79 -20.42
C ILE A 25 -9.58 -8.24 -21.61
N ALA A 26 -10.11 -9.15 -22.43
CA ALA A 26 -10.97 -8.81 -23.57
C ALA A 26 -10.35 -7.81 -24.57
N LEU A 27 -9.01 -7.85 -24.74
CA LEU A 27 -8.26 -6.93 -25.60
C LEU A 27 -8.44 -7.21 -27.11
N GLY A 28 -8.96 -8.38 -27.47
CA GLY A 28 -8.96 -8.87 -28.85
C GLY A 28 -7.58 -9.41 -29.26
N ARG A 29 -7.43 -9.71 -30.56
CA ARG A 29 -6.20 -10.24 -31.15
C ARG A 29 -6.11 -9.91 -32.64
N THR A 30 -4.89 -9.76 -33.14
CA THR A 30 -4.56 -9.71 -34.56
C THR A 30 -3.68 -10.92 -34.88
N GLY A 31 -4.27 -11.97 -35.48
CA GLY A 31 -3.61 -13.26 -35.61
C GLY A 31 -3.32 -13.89 -34.23
N THR A 32 -2.05 -14.14 -33.96
CA THR A 32 -1.51 -14.62 -32.65
C THR A 32 -0.97 -13.48 -31.78
N SER A 33 -1.14 -12.23 -32.18
CA SER A 33 -0.56 -11.04 -31.52
C SER A 33 -1.62 -10.12 -30.92
N LEU A 34 -1.19 -9.20 -30.06
CA LEU A 34 -2.03 -8.12 -29.54
C LEU A 34 -2.41 -7.13 -30.65
N PRO A 35 -3.62 -6.53 -30.60
CA PRO A 35 -3.94 -5.39 -31.43
C PRO A 35 -3.03 -4.20 -31.11
N THR A 36 -2.76 -3.36 -32.11
CA THR A 36 -1.85 -2.21 -31.98
C THR A 36 -2.27 -1.26 -30.84
N SER A 37 -3.55 -1.00 -30.66
CA SER A 37 -4.05 -0.16 -29.56
C SER A 37 -3.68 -0.71 -28.19
N ALA A 38 -3.92 -2.00 -27.95
CA ALA A 38 -3.56 -2.66 -26.70
C ALA A 38 -2.05 -2.65 -26.44
N GLN A 39 -1.24 -2.77 -27.50
CA GLN A 39 0.21 -2.66 -27.43
C GLN A 39 0.68 -1.24 -27.05
N LEU A 40 0.09 -0.21 -27.67
CA LEU A 40 0.39 1.19 -27.35
C LEU A 40 -0.03 1.55 -25.92
N ASP A 41 -1.22 1.11 -25.49
CA ASP A 41 -1.72 1.29 -24.12
C ASP A 41 -0.81 0.61 -23.08
N PHE A 42 -0.19 -0.51 -23.44
CA PHE A 42 0.79 -1.18 -22.59
C PHE A 42 2.10 -0.38 -22.50
N GLN A 43 2.60 0.09 -23.63
CA GLN A 43 3.84 0.90 -23.68
C GLN A 43 3.70 2.23 -22.92
N ALA A 44 2.56 2.91 -23.07
CA ALA A 44 2.26 4.13 -22.34
C ALA A 44 2.25 3.88 -20.82
N ALA A 45 1.57 2.84 -20.37
CA ALA A 45 1.53 2.48 -18.95
C ALA A 45 2.90 2.05 -18.41
N HIS A 46 3.71 1.36 -19.22
CA HIS A 46 5.08 1.01 -18.84
C HIS A 46 5.97 2.25 -18.68
N ALA A 47 5.86 3.24 -19.57
CA ALA A 47 6.55 4.51 -19.43
C ALA A 47 6.16 5.23 -18.13
N GLN A 48 4.84 5.35 -17.87
CA GLN A 48 4.33 5.94 -16.63
C GLN A 48 4.83 5.22 -15.37
N ALA A 49 4.85 3.88 -15.38
CA ALA A 49 5.35 3.10 -14.25
C ALA A 49 6.84 3.34 -14.01
N ARG A 50 7.65 3.52 -15.07
CA ARG A 50 9.07 3.89 -14.95
C ARG A 50 9.24 5.28 -14.37
N ASP A 51 8.48 6.26 -14.85
CA ASP A 51 8.55 7.64 -14.35
C ASP A 51 8.17 7.70 -12.86
N ALA A 52 7.16 6.93 -12.44
CA ALA A 52 6.75 6.83 -11.04
C ALA A 52 7.86 6.32 -10.11
N VAL A 53 8.76 5.44 -10.60
CA VAL A 53 9.93 4.97 -9.82
C VAL A 53 10.90 6.11 -9.52
N HIS A 54 10.99 7.12 -10.39
CA HIS A 54 11.92 8.24 -10.26
C HIS A 54 11.29 9.52 -9.68
N LEU A 55 9.99 9.49 -9.36
CA LEU A 55 9.32 10.62 -8.72
C LEU A 55 9.98 10.92 -7.36
N ALA A 56 10.37 12.18 -7.16
CA ALA A 56 11.01 12.63 -5.93
C ALA A 56 10.03 12.64 -4.75
N PHE A 57 10.55 12.42 -3.55
CA PHE A 57 9.76 12.45 -2.33
C PHE A 57 9.56 13.87 -1.82
N ASP A 58 8.39 14.46 -2.13
CA ASP A 58 7.98 15.75 -1.57
C ASP A 58 7.58 15.63 -0.07
N HIS A 59 8.61 15.50 0.78
CA HIS A 59 8.44 15.47 2.23
C HIS A 59 7.88 16.79 2.79
N ALA A 60 8.11 17.91 2.11
CA ALA A 60 7.69 19.24 2.58
C ALA A 60 6.17 19.39 2.48
N ALA A 61 5.56 18.95 1.38
CA ALA A 61 4.11 18.95 1.23
C ALA A 61 3.42 18.02 2.24
N ILE A 62 4.01 16.86 2.54
CA ILE A 62 3.49 15.94 3.58
C ILE A 62 3.61 16.57 4.97
N SER A 63 4.77 17.16 5.28
CA SER A 63 5.01 17.82 6.56
C SER A 63 4.03 18.96 6.81
N ALA A 64 3.74 19.79 5.78
CA ALA A 64 2.77 20.86 5.87
C ALA A 64 1.36 20.32 6.20
N GLN A 65 0.91 19.28 5.50
CA GLN A 65 -0.39 18.64 5.76
C GLN A 65 -0.48 18.04 7.17
N LEU A 66 0.59 17.42 7.67
CA LEU A 66 0.63 16.86 9.02
C LEU A 66 0.66 17.96 10.10
N THR A 67 1.39 19.05 9.83
CA THR A 67 1.43 20.22 10.72
C THR A 67 0.05 20.86 10.85
N GLU A 68 -0.72 20.96 9.76
CA GLU A 68 -2.13 21.43 9.81
C GLU A 68 -3.03 20.54 10.68
N LYS A 69 -2.65 19.28 10.89
CA LYS A 69 -3.32 18.34 11.79
C LYS A 69 -2.71 18.31 13.20
N GLY A 70 -1.77 19.20 13.49
CA GLY A 70 -1.10 19.30 14.80
C GLY A 70 -0.07 18.20 15.05
N ARG A 71 0.47 17.59 13.99
CA ARG A 71 1.47 16.51 14.09
C ARG A 71 2.86 17.03 13.77
N GLU A 72 3.78 16.76 14.67
CA GLU A 72 5.21 17.00 14.45
C GLU A 72 5.78 15.98 13.47
N THR A 73 6.77 16.41 12.70
CA THR A 73 7.47 15.56 11.74
C THR A 73 8.97 15.71 11.90
N ILE A 74 9.70 14.61 11.67
CA ILE A 74 11.17 14.60 11.64
C ILE A 74 11.57 14.03 10.29
N LEU A 75 12.33 14.80 9.51
CA LEU A 75 12.91 14.34 8.26
C LEU A 75 14.25 13.65 8.53
N LEU A 76 14.41 12.48 7.93
CA LEU A 76 15.61 11.66 7.98
C LEU A 76 15.91 11.11 6.59
N HIS A 77 17.11 10.58 6.45
CA HIS A 77 17.60 9.98 5.23
C HIS A 77 18.23 8.62 5.50
N SER A 78 17.97 7.65 4.62
CA SER A 78 18.67 6.37 4.67
C SER A 78 20.16 6.53 4.34
N ALA A 79 20.94 5.45 4.46
CA ALA A 79 22.33 5.44 4.01
C ALA A 79 22.48 5.48 2.48
N ALA A 80 21.39 5.34 1.71
CA ALA A 80 21.42 5.46 0.25
C ALA A 80 21.36 6.93 -0.16
N ALA A 81 22.50 7.51 -0.56
CA ALA A 81 22.67 8.95 -0.81
C ALA A 81 21.76 9.54 -1.90
N ASP A 82 21.35 8.73 -2.87
CA ASP A 82 20.52 9.15 -3.99
C ASP A 82 19.64 7.99 -4.49
N ARG A 83 18.76 8.31 -5.46
CA ARG A 83 17.80 7.36 -6.01
C ARG A 83 18.47 6.19 -6.73
N ASP A 84 19.59 6.43 -7.42
CA ASP A 84 20.30 5.39 -8.16
C ASP A 84 20.94 4.38 -7.20
N SER A 85 21.57 4.88 -6.13
CA SER A 85 22.10 4.09 -5.04
C SER A 85 20.98 3.30 -4.35
N TYR A 86 19.83 3.91 -4.08
CA TYR A 86 18.67 3.24 -3.47
C TYR A 86 18.18 2.03 -4.29
N LEU A 87 18.13 2.18 -5.62
CA LEU A 87 17.67 1.13 -6.53
C LEU A 87 18.68 -0.03 -6.63
N GLN A 88 19.98 0.25 -6.58
CA GLN A 88 21.05 -0.73 -6.77
C GLN A 88 21.56 -1.36 -5.46
N ARG A 89 21.45 -0.65 -4.34
CA ARG A 89 22.00 -1.03 -3.02
C ARG A 89 20.90 -1.12 -1.96
N PRO A 90 20.14 -2.22 -1.95
CA PRO A 90 19.05 -2.39 -1.00
C PRO A 90 19.50 -2.43 0.46
N ASP A 91 20.77 -2.78 0.72
CA ASP A 91 21.36 -2.72 2.05
C ASP A 91 21.42 -1.29 2.62
N LEU A 92 21.71 -0.30 1.77
CA LEU A 92 21.80 1.10 2.19
C LEU A 92 20.43 1.70 2.54
N GLY A 93 19.38 1.38 1.77
CA GLY A 93 18.02 1.82 2.07
C GLY A 93 17.41 1.17 3.33
N ARG A 94 18.05 0.13 3.89
CA ARG A 94 17.60 -0.56 5.11
C ARG A 94 18.20 0.03 6.39
N ARG A 95 19.06 1.04 6.28
CA ARG A 95 19.74 1.70 7.41
C ARG A 95 19.63 3.21 7.28
N LEU A 96 19.62 3.92 8.40
CA LEU A 96 19.75 5.37 8.43
C LEU A 96 21.20 5.78 8.10
N ASN A 97 21.38 6.98 7.55
CA ASN A 97 22.71 7.60 7.57
C ASN A 97 23.05 8.03 9.01
N GLU A 98 24.34 8.29 9.29
CA GLU A 98 24.77 8.56 10.66
C GLU A 98 24.17 9.86 11.23
N GLU A 99 24.00 10.90 10.39
CA GLU A 99 23.37 12.16 10.80
C GLU A 99 21.92 11.95 11.26
N SER A 100 21.14 11.18 10.51
CA SER A 100 19.75 10.85 10.85
C SER A 100 19.66 9.96 12.09
N ALA A 101 20.56 8.98 12.21
CA ALA A 101 20.63 8.16 13.41
C ALA A 101 20.95 9.00 14.64
N GLN A 102 21.86 9.97 14.51
CA GLN A 102 22.22 10.88 15.59
C GLN A 102 21.06 11.81 15.98
N ALA A 103 20.35 12.38 15.00
CA ALA A 103 19.16 13.21 15.25
C ALA A 103 18.07 12.44 16.04
N LEU A 104 17.86 11.16 15.73
CA LEU A 104 16.94 10.33 16.51
C LEU A 104 17.42 10.05 17.94
N ARG A 105 18.72 9.80 18.13
CA ARG A 105 19.29 9.61 19.48
C ARG A 105 19.11 10.86 20.33
N GLU A 106 19.32 12.03 19.76
CA GLU A 106 19.12 13.32 20.44
C GLU A 106 17.65 13.55 20.79
N TYR A 107 16.74 13.25 19.84
CA TYR A 107 15.31 13.30 20.12
C TYR A 107 14.91 12.37 21.26
N ALA A 108 15.38 11.12 21.25
CA ALA A 108 15.09 10.14 22.29
C ALA A 108 15.66 10.55 23.66
N ALA A 109 16.85 11.15 23.68
CA ALA A 109 17.45 11.68 24.91
C ALA A 109 16.66 12.85 25.51
N ALA A 110 16.06 13.70 24.67
CA ALA A 110 15.21 14.80 25.09
C ALA A 110 13.81 14.35 25.56
N HIS A 111 13.36 13.16 25.15
CA HIS A 111 12.03 12.62 25.45
C HIS A 111 12.12 11.26 26.18
N PRO A 112 12.58 11.24 27.43
CA PRO A 112 12.68 10.01 28.20
C PRO A 112 11.29 9.45 28.52
N GLY A 113 11.10 8.14 28.37
CA GLY A 113 9.83 7.47 28.66
C GLY A 113 9.44 6.39 27.66
N GLY A 114 10.14 6.32 26.52
CA GLY A 114 9.80 5.41 25.43
C GLY A 114 8.49 5.80 24.75
N LEU A 115 8.18 5.11 23.65
CA LEU A 115 6.96 5.35 22.88
C LEU A 115 6.21 4.03 22.70
N ASP A 116 4.89 4.08 22.63
CA ASP A 116 4.12 2.89 22.28
C ASP A 116 4.28 2.59 20.79
N LEU A 117 4.11 3.59 19.92
CA LEU A 117 4.20 3.41 18.47
C LEU A 117 5.09 4.45 17.80
N ALA A 118 6.13 3.97 17.11
CA ALA A 118 6.84 4.75 16.12
C ALA A 118 6.11 4.70 14.77
N VAL A 119 5.87 5.87 14.18
CA VAL A 119 5.19 6.02 12.88
C VAL A 119 6.21 6.51 11.86
N VAL A 120 6.48 5.67 10.86
CA VAL A 120 7.46 5.94 9.81
C VAL A 120 6.74 6.06 8.46
N VAL A 121 7.14 7.05 7.66
CA VAL A 121 6.70 7.23 6.27
C VAL A 121 7.95 7.24 5.40
N ALA A 122 8.01 6.36 4.40
CA ALA A 122 9.11 6.35 3.45
C ALA A 122 8.60 6.33 2.01
N ASP A 123 9.31 7.00 1.12
CA ASP A 123 9.03 7.05 -0.31
C ASP A 123 8.96 5.67 -0.95
N GLY A 124 9.86 4.77 -0.56
CA GLY A 124 9.93 3.43 -1.11
C GLY A 124 10.20 3.44 -2.62
N LEU A 125 9.50 2.56 -3.34
CA LEU A 125 9.59 2.51 -4.81
C LEU A 125 8.57 3.42 -5.51
N SER A 126 7.64 4.02 -4.76
CA SER A 126 6.61 4.92 -5.31
C SER A 126 6.31 6.07 -4.34
N ALA A 127 6.97 7.21 -4.54
CA ALA A 127 6.64 8.43 -3.80
C ALA A 127 5.17 8.86 -4.04
N LEU A 128 4.62 8.56 -5.23
CA LEU A 128 3.24 8.87 -5.60
C LEU A 128 2.23 8.20 -4.66
N ALA A 129 2.46 6.94 -4.30
CA ALA A 129 1.62 6.20 -3.35
C ALA A 129 1.58 6.92 -2.00
N VAL A 130 2.74 7.37 -1.53
CA VAL A 130 2.89 8.05 -0.24
C VAL A 130 2.19 9.41 -0.26
N HIS A 131 2.42 10.21 -1.32
CA HIS A 131 1.78 11.52 -1.48
C HIS A 131 0.25 11.42 -1.46
N ARG A 132 -0.32 10.38 -2.06
CA ARG A 132 -1.77 10.18 -2.16
C ARG A 132 -2.39 9.63 -0.88
N HIS A 133 -1.71 8.70 -0.23
CA HIS A 133 -2.35 7.81 0.75
C HIS A 133 -1.83 7.97 2.18
N ALA A 134 -0.63 8.50 2.39
CA ALA A 134 -0.03 8.50 3.73
C ALA A 134 -0.83 9.35 4.73
N VAL A 135 -1.07 10.63 4.43
CA VAL A 135 -1.79 11.52 5.35
C VAL A 135 -3.25 11.07 5.59
N PRO A 136 -4.06 10.72 4.57
CA PRO A 136 -5.41 10.21 4.79
C PRO A 136 -5.45 8.94 5.64
N PHE A 137 -4.49 8.04 5.45
CA PHE A 137 -4.38 6.83 6.27
C PHE A 137 -3.97 7.15 7.71
N LEU A 138 -2.96 8.00 7.91
CA LEU A 138 -2.47 8.36 9.24
C LEU A 138 -3.56 8.98 10.12
N ILE A 139 -4.42 9.83 9.56
CA ILE A 139 -5.57 10.38 10.28
C ILE A 139 -6.45 9.25 10.86
N ARG A 140 -6.71 8.19 10.08
CA ARG A 140 -7.50 7.05 10.54
C ARG A 140 -6.78 6.20 11.58
N LEU A 141 -5.47 6.04 11.44
CA LEU A 141 -4.65 5.33 12.42
C LEU A 141 -4.61 6.07 13.76
N GLU A 142 -4.45 7.40 13.73
CA GLU A 142 -4.36 8.23 14.93
C GLU A 142 -5.68 8.31 15.69
N GLU A 143 -6.82 8.40 15.01
CA GLU A 143 -8.16 8.29 15.63
C GLU A 143 -8.26 7.01 16.50
N GLN A 144 -7.74 5.89 15.99
CA GLN A 144 -7.80 4.60 16.67
C GLN A 144 -6.73 4.46 17.77
N ALA A 145 -5.49 4.91 17.52
CA ALA A 145 -4.41 4.85 18.48
C ALA A 145 -4.70 5.74 19.72
N ASN A 146 -5.31 6.91 19.52
CA ASN A 146 -5.74 7.79 20.60
C ASN A 146 -6.81 7.13 21.49
N ALA A 147 -7.72 6.35 20.89
CA ALA A 147 -8.73 5.60 21.66
C ALA A 147 -8.10 4.49 22.53
N GLU A 148 -6.96 3.94 22.13
CA GLU A 148 -6.16 2.99 22.93
C GLU A 148 -5.27 3.67 23.99
N GLY A 149 -5.12 4.99 23.92
CA GLY A 149 -4.22 5.74 24.79
C GLY A 149 -2.73 5.52 24.50
N TRP A 150 -2.37 5.14 23.27
CA TRP A 150 -0.97 4.94 22.88
C TRP A 150 -0.24 6.26 22.64
N SER A 151 0.97 6.35 23.18
CA SER A 151 1.92 7.41 22.86
C SER A 151 2.53 7.19 21.47
N LEU A 152 2.42 8.21 20.61
CA LEU A 152 2.93 8.20 19.25
C LEU A 152 4.20 9.04 19.11
N SER A 153 5.16 8.58 18.31
CA SER A 153 6.26 9.43 17.85
C SER A 153 5.75 10.62 17.01
N PRO A 154 6.58 11.64 16.77
CA PRO A 154 6.47 12.45 15.56
C PRO A 154 6.43 11.55 14.34
N VAL A 155 5.83 12.01 13.24
CA VAL A 155 5.87 11.24 12.00
C VAL A 155 7.29 11.32 11.43
N ILE A 156 7.97 10.18 11.42
CA ILE A 156 9.35 10.07 10.94
C ILE A 156 9.31 9.85 9.44
N MET A 157 9.74 10.85 8.66
CA MET A 157 9.83 10.76 7.22
C MET A 157 11.24 10.32 6.83
N VAL A 158 11.37 9.19 6.11
CA VAL A 158 12.67 8.65 5.71
C VAL A 158 12.79 8.67 4.19
N GLU A 159 13.71 9.48 3.70
CA GLU A 159 14.09 9.49 2.29
C GLU A 159 14.92 8.25 1.92
N GLN A 160 14.64 7.70 0.73
CA GLN A 160 15.27 6.50 0.22
C GLN A 160 15.13 5.31 1.18
N GLY A 161 13.97 5.20 1.84
CA GLY A 161 13.72 4.19 2.87
C GLY A 161 13.28 2.84 2.29
N ARG A 162 13.70 1.75 2.93
CA ARG A 162 13.13 0.39 2.77
C ARG A 162 12.55 -0.05 4.09
N VAL A 163 11.62 -1.01 4.03
CA VAL A 163 10.88 -1.55 5.19
C VAL A 163 11.73 -1.71 6.46
N ALA A 164 12.92 -2.31 6.37
CA ALA A 164 13.75 -2.59 7.54
C ALA A 164 14.35 -1.35 8.22
N VAL A 165 14.38 -0.18 7.57
CA VAL A 165 14.85 1.07 8.22
C VAL A 165 13.95 1.45 9.40
N ALA A 166 12.67 1.06 9.34
CA ALA A 166 11.72 1.28 10.42
C ALA A 166 12.15 0.60 11.72
N ASP A 167 12.81 -0.56 11.64
CA ASP A 167 13.24 -1.26 12.84
C ASP A 167 14.38 -0.51 13.55
N GLU A 168 15.29 0.13 12.80
CA GLU A 168 16.32 1.00 13.36
C GLU A 168 15.71 2.25 13.98
N VAL A 169 14.73 2.88 13.31
CA VAL A 169 13.99 4.02 13.88
C VAL A 169 13.31 3.64 15.20
N GLY A 170 12.58 2.52 15.21
CA GLY A 170 11.89 2.04 16.41
C GLY A 170 12.83 1.69 17.55
N GLU A 171 13.96 1.05 17.24
CA GLU A 171 15.00 0.72 18.24
C GLU A 171 15.61 1.99 18.85
N LEU A 172 16.01 2.96 18.03
CA LEU A 172 16.62 4.22 18.50
C LEU A 172 15.66 5.07 19.35
N LEU A 173 14.38 5.05 19.01
CA LEU A 173 13.33 5.73 19.78
C LEU A 173 12.89 4.97 21.04
N GLY A 174 13.33 3.73 21.22
CA GLY A 174 12.84 2.86 22.30
C GLY A 174 11.34 2.60 22.20
N ALA A 175 10.80 2.51 20.97
CA ALA A 175 9.39 2.27 20.74
C ALA A 175 9.02 0.80 20.95
N LYS A 176 7.87 0.53 21.57
CA LYS A 176 7.37 -0.86 21.75
C LYS A 176 7.04 -1.52 20.41
N MET A 177 6.55 -0.74 19.46
CA MET A 177 6.23 -1.18 18.10
C MET A 177 6.52 -0.08 17.08
N VAL A 178 6.67 -0.48 15.82
CA VAL A 178 6.82 0.43 14.69
C VAL A 178 5.90 0.04 13.55
N VAL A 179 5.34 1.02 12.87
CA VAL A 179 4.72 0.85 11.56
C VAL A 179 5.39 1.76 10.55
N ILE A 180 5.69 1.21 9.37
CA ILE A 180 6.14 1.98 8.21
C ILE A 180 5.09 1.95 7.10
N LEU A 181 4.70 3.14 6.67
CA LEU A 181 3.95 3.39 5.44
C LEU A 181 4.98 3.59 4.33
N ILE A 182 4.93 2.76 3.30
CA ILE A 182 5.92 2.78 2.23
C ILE A 182 5.30 2.59 0.85
N GLY A 183 5.73 3.39 -0.12
CA GLY A 183 5.34 3.23 -1.51
C GLY A 183 5.83 1.90 -2.07
N GLU A 184 4.91 1.06 -2.53
CA GLU A 184 5.25 -0.22 -3.15
C GLU A 184 5.81 -0.04 -4.56
N ARG A 185 6.25 -1.15 -5.17
CA ARG A 185 6.71 -1.13 -6.56
C ARG A 185 5.54 -0.71 -7.48
N PRO A 186 5.70 0.32 -8.33
CA PRO A 186 4.66 0.71 -9.27
C PRO A 186 4.26 -0.45 -10.19
N GLY A 187 2.97 -0.77 -10.22
CA GLY A 187 2.39 -1.70 -11.17
C GLY A 187 1.98 -1.01 -12.47
N LEU A 188 1.86 -1.77 -13.56
CA LEU A 188 1.39 -1.28 -14.87
C LEU A 188 -0.04 -0.71 -14.85
N SER A 189 -0.86 -1.08 -13.87
CA SER A 189 -2.24 -0.63 -13.74
C SER A 189 -2.52 0.10 -12.41
N SER A 190 -1.54 0.16 -11.52
CA SER A 190 -1.65 0.86 -10.23
C SER A 190 -0.24 1.28 -9.78
N PRO A 191 0.18 2.50 -10.13
CA PRO A 191 1.51 3.00 -9.78
C PRO A 191 1.59 3.51 -8.33
N ASP A 192 0.47 3.55 -7.60
CA ASP A 192 0.27 4.29 -6.36
C ASP A 192 -0.15 3.41 -5.17
N SER A 193 0.19 2.13 -5.16
CA SER A 193 -0.10 1.25 -4.02
C SER A 193 0.74 1.58 -2.78
N LEU A 194 0.10 1.84 -1.64
CA LEU A 194 0.76 1.99 -0.34
C LEU A 194 0.79 0.64 0.40
N GLY A 195 1.94 0.31 0.97
CA GLY A 195 2.12 -0.84 1.86
C GLY A 195 2.35 -0.39 3.31
N LEU A 196 1.84 -1.19 4.25
CA LEU A 196 2.04 -1.01 5.69
C LEU A 196 2.80 -2.20 6.22
N TYR A 197 3.93 -1.95 6.89
CA TYR A 197 4.71 -3.00 7.54
C TYR A 197 4.82 -2.72 9.02
N PHE A 198 4.46 -3.70 9.84
CA PHE A 198 4.35 -3.58 11.28
C PHE A 198 5.28 -4.57 12.00
N THR A 199 6.05 -4.07 12.95
CA THR A 199 6.94 -4.87 13.80
C THR A 199 6.69 -4.56 15.28
N TYR A 200 6.56 -5.60 16.11
CA TYR A 200 6.61 -5.49 17.56
C TYR A 200 8.03 -5.71 18.07
N ALA A 201 8.46 -4.95 19.08
CA ALA A 201 9.83 -4.91 19.59
C ALA A 201 10.88 -4.77 18.46
N PRO A 202 10.79 -3.70 17.65
CA PRO A 202 11.67 -3.49 16.51
C PRO A 202 13.15 -3.46 16.93
N LYS A 203 13.98 -4.14 16.13
CA LYS A 203 15.44 -4.18 16.30
C LYS A 203 16.13 -4.30 14.94
N VAL A 204 17.31 -3.72 14.82
CA VAL A 204 18.21 -3.93 13.70
C VAL A 204 18.56 -5.41 13.60
N GLY A 205 18.53 -5.94 12.38
CA GLY A 205 18.87 -7.34 12.08
C GLY A 205 17.66 -8.28 12.02
N LEU A 206 16.44 -7.81 12.33
CA LEU A 206 15.24 -8.60 12.11
C LEU A 206 15.02 -8.90 10.61
N ASN A 207 14.54 -10.11 10.31
CA ASN A 207 14.17 -10.51 8.95
C ASN A 207 12.67 -10.26 8.69
N ASP A 208 12.24 -10.45 7.44
CA ASP A 208 10.85 -10.15 7.02
C ASP A 208 9.80 -11.02 7.72
N ALA A 209 10.18 -12.18 8.26
CA ALA A 209 9.24 -13.05 8.96
C ALA A 209 8.73 -12.43 10.29
N HIS A 210 9.36 -11.36 10.77
CA HIS A 210 8.95 -10.66 11.99
C HIS A 210 7.99 -9.50 11.71
N ARG A 211 7.68 -9.24 10.43
CA ARG A 211 6.88 -8.09 10.01
C ARG A 211 5.53 -8.55 9.51
N ASN A 212 4.45 -7.98 10.03
CA ASN A 212 3.13 -8.12 9.39
C ASN A 212 3.07 -7.14 8.22
N CYS A 213 2.43 -7.55 7.12
CA CYS A 213 2.27 -6.74 5.92
C CYS A 213 0.80 -6.57 5.58
N ILE A 214 0.38 -5.32 5.37
CA ILE A 214 -0.91 -4.97 4.77
C ILE A 214 -0.61 -4.20 3.49
N SER A 215 -0.81 -4.82 2.34
CA SER A 215 -0.50 -4.26 1.03
C SER A 215 -1.73 -3.69 0.33
N ASN A 216 -1.51 -3.01 -0.80
CA ASN A 216 -2.58 -2.56 -1.70
C ASN A 216 -3.57 -1.59 -1.04
N VAL A 217 -3.08 -0.74 -0.13
CA VAL A 217 -3.86 0.31 0.53
C VAL A 217 -4.04 1.48 -0.45
N ARG A 218 -5.23 1.55 -1.04
CA ARG A 218 -5.66 2.56 -2.02
C ARG A 218 -7.17 2.46 -2.24
N LEU A 219 -7.77 3.45 -2.89
CA LEU A 219 -9.24 3.53 -3.02
C LEU A 219 -9.85 2.37 -3.83
N GLU A 220 -9.15 1.89 -4.86
CA GLU A 220 -9.58 0.73 -5.66
C GLU A 220 -8.92 -0.58 -5.18
N GLY A 221 -8.39 -0.58 -3.96
CA GLY A 221 -7.82 -1.72 -3.25
C GLY A 221 -8.40 -1.82 -1.85
N LEU A 222 -7.53 -1.90 -0.85
CA LEU A 222 -7.94 -1.90 0.55
C LEU A 222 -8.18 -0.46 1.03
N SER A 223 -9.40 -0.17 1.46
CA SER A 223 -9.77 1.16 1.97
C SER A 223 -8.99 1.51 3.24
N TYR A 224 -8.79 2.80 3.50
CA TYR A 224 -8.05 3.27 4.68
C TYR A 224 -8.68 2.78 5.99
N GLY A 225 -10.01 2.76 6.08
CA GLY A 225 -10.71 2.27 7.27
C GLY A 225 -10.47 0.78 7.53
N MET A 226 -10.55 -0.04 6.48
CA MET A 226 -10.27 -1.48 6.61
C MET A 226 -8.80 -1.76 6.93
N ALA A 227 -7.88 -1.03 6.30
CA ALA A 227 -6.46 -1.15 6.56
C ALA A 227 -6.11 -0.74 8.00
N ALA A 228 -6.66 0.38 8.50
CA ALA A 228 -6.47 0.84 9.87
C ALA A 228 -7.06 -0.15 10.89
N HIS A 229 -8.25 -0.70 10.61
CA HIS A 229 -8.88 -1.71 11.46
C HIS A 229 -8.01 -2.98 11.61
N ARG A 230 -7.52 -3.52 10.49
CA ARG A 230 -6.62 -4.69 10.49
C ARG A 230 -5.30 -4.39 11.19
N LEU A 231 -4.71 -3.24 10.91
CA LEU A 231 -3.45 -2.82 11.55
C LEU A 231 -3.62 -2.72 13.08
N LEU A 232 -4.71 -2.11 13.54
CA LEU A 232 -5.01 -1.96 14.96
C LEU A 232 -5.24 -3.31 15.64
N TYR A 233 -5.95 -4.24 14.98
CA TYR A 233 -6.09 -5.60 15.47
C TYR A 233 -4.73 -6.26 15.70
N LEU A 234 -3.84 -6.18 14.70
CA LEU A 234 -2.48 -6.73 14.81
C LEU A 234 -1.69 -6.05 15.94
N MET A 235 -1.78 -4.72 16.07
CA MET A 235 -1.09 -3.98 17.13
C MET A 235 -1.58 -4.37 18.53
N ARG A 236 -2.90 -4.50 18.74
CA ARG A 236 -3.48 -4.94 20.02
C ARG A 236 -3.02 -6.36 20.39
N GLU A 237 -3.10 -7.28 19.43
CA GLU A 237 -2.68 -8.67 19.66
C GLU A 237 -1.17 -8.79 19.86
N ALA A 238 -0.38 -7.97 19.17
CA ALA A 238 1.05 -7.88 19.39
C ALA A 238 1.39 -7.35 20.78
N CYS A 239 0.70 -6.31 21.27
CA CYS A 239 0.86 -5.83 22.63
C CYS A 239 0.49 -6.90 23.67
N ARG A 240 -0.58 -7.67 23.43
CA ARG A 240 -1.04 -8.72 24.34
C ARG A 240 -0.12 -9.94 24.36
N ARG A 241 0.39 -10.36 23.21
CA ARG A 241 1.13 -11.62 23.01
C ARG A 241 2.64 -11.44 22.86
N GLN A 242 3.09 -10.19 22.70
CA GLN A 242 4.48 -9.79 22.49
C GLN A 242 5.14 -10.42 21.26
N ILE A 243 4.39 -10.50 20.16
CA ILE A 243 4.83 -11.11 18.89
C ILE A 243 4.32 -10.32 17.68
N SER A 244 5.01 -10.44 16.55
CA SER A 244 4.58 -9.95 15.24
C SER A 244 5.05 -10.89 14.12
N GLY A 245 4.69 -10.57 12.88
CA GLY A 245 5.10 -11.32 11.69
C GLY A 245 4.35 -12.64 11.54
N VAL A 246 5.04 -13.68 11.07
CA VAL A 246 4.42 -14.99 10.76
C VAL A 246 3.77 -15.67 11.95
N ASN A 247 4.18 -15.30 13.17
CA ASN A 247 3.62 -15.82 14.42
C ASN A 247 2.31 -15.12 14.83
N LEU A 248 1.95 -14.02 14.17
CA LEU A 248 0.73 -13.25 14.40
C LEU A 248 -0.08 -13.15 13.12
N LYS A 249 -1.18 -13.91 13.04
CA LYS A 249 -2.08 -13.87 11.88
C LYS A 249 -3.09 -12.74 12.00
N ASP A 250 -3.49 -12.20 10.86
CA ASP A 250 -4.64 -11.30 10.76
C ASP A 250 -5.92 -12.12 10.83
N GLU A 251 -6.55 -12.13 12.00
CA GLU A 251 -7.87 -12.76 12.25
C GLU A 251 -8.93 -11.69 12.51
N ALA A 252 -8.70 -10.45 12.05
CA ALA A 252 -9.67 -9.37 12.18
C ALA A 252 -10.95 -9.75 11.44
N GLN A 253 -12.06 -9.82 12.18
CA GLN A 253 -13.36 -10.10 11.59
C GLN A 253 -13.82 -8.89 10.77
N LEU A 254 -13.94 -9.09 9.46
CA LEU A 254 -14.63 -8.14 8.61
C LEU A 254 -16.13 -8.43 8.72
N GLN A 255 -16.91 -7.43 9.14
CA GLN A 255 -18.37 -7.46 8.95
C GLN A 255 -18.64 -7.49 7.45
N THR A 256 -18.82 -8.69 6.93
CA THR A 256 -19.29 -8.90 5.58
C THR A 256 -20.79 -8.75 5.63
N LEU A 257 -21.39 -8.02 4.69
CA LEU A 257 -22.84 -8.04 4.52
C LEU A 257 -23.22 -9.51 4.33
N GLU A 258 -24.02 -10.07 5.24
CA GLU A 258 -24.61 -11.39 5.03
C GLU A 258 -25.35 -11.31 3.69
N SER A 259 -25.00 -12.20 2.75
CA SER A 259 -25.77 -12.29 1.51
C SER A 259 -27.19 -12.65 1.92
N ASP A 260 -28.11 -11.72 1.70
CA ASP A 260 -29.51 -11.90 2.00
C ASP A 260 -29.97 -13.20 1.33
N GLY A 261 -30.28 -14.23 2.14
CA GLY A 261 -30.74 -15.55 1.67
C GLY A 261 -32.07 -15.50 0.90
N SER A 262 -32.60 -14.30 0.69
CA SER A 262 -33.78 -13.99 -0.11
C SER A 262 -33.59 -14.27 -1.61
N ALA A 263 -32.36 -14.39 -2.11
CA ALA A 263 -32.11 -14.78 -3.50
C ALA A 263 -32.48 -16.25 -3.81
N GLU A 264 -32.42 -17.15 -2.82
CA GLU A 264 -32.79 -18.57 -2.99
C GLU A 264 -34.31 -18.78 -3.13
N HIS A 265 -35.14 -17.80 -2.75
CA HIS A 265 -36.60 -17.89 -2.80
C HIS A 265 -37.25 -17.22 -4.03
N SER A 266 -36.45 -16.69 -4.97
CA SER A 266 -37.01 -15.97 -6.12
C SER A 266 -37.53 -16.86 -7.27
N GLY A 267 -37.35 -18.19 -7.20
CA GLY A 267 -37.80 -19.12 -8.25
C GLY A 267 -37.17 -18.87 -9.63
N LYS A 268 -36.25 -17.90 -9.76
CA LYS A 268 -35.47 -17.67 -10.98
C LYS A 268 -34.26 -18.59 -10.96
N PRO A 269 -33.99 -19.33 -12.04
CA PRO A 269 -32.75 -20.09 -12.14
C PRO A 269 -31.58 -19.12 -12.01
N ILE A 270 -30.65 -19.41 -11.10
CA ILE A 270 -29.36 -18.74 -11.04
C ILE A 270 -28.58 -19.21 -12.26
N GLY A 271 -28.83 -18.55 -13.39
CA GLY A 271 -28.13 -18.79 -14.63
C GLY A 271 -26.69 -18.29 -14.50
N ASN A 272 -25.73 -19.15 -14.83
CA ASN A 272 -24.37 -18.70 -15.04
C ASN A 272 -24.36 -17.89 -16.33
N PHE A 273 -24.29 -16.55 -16.26
CA PHE A 273 -24.34 -15.68 -17.43
C PHE A 273 -23.25 -15.96 -18.48
N LEU A 274 -22.23 -16.75 -18.11
CA LEU A 274 -21.16 -17.21 -18.99
C LEU A 274 -21.53 -18.43 -19.85
N LEU A 275 -22.63 -19.12 -19.53
CA LEU A 275 -23.05 -20.37 -20.17
C LEU A 275 -24.25 -20.21 -21.13
N ASP A 276 -24.89 -19.05 -21.12
CA ASP A 276 -25.95 -18.75 -22.07
C ASP A 276 -25.32 -18.40 -23.42
N GLY A 277 -24.97 -19.44 -24.18
CA GLY A 277 -24.57 -19.34 -25.58
C GLY A 277 -25.66 -18.67 -26.44
N PRO A 278 -25.34 -18.20 -27.66
CA PRO A 278 -26.30 -17.52 -28.50
C PRO A 278 -27.51 -18.42 -28.76
N ALA A 279 -28.71 -17.89 -28.51
CA ALA A 279 -29.96 -18.57 -28.80
C ALA A 279 -30.00 -18.95 -30.29
N ALA A 280 -30.31 -20.21 -30.58
CA ALA A 280 -30.39 -20.73 -31.93
C ALA A 280 -31.42 -19.93 -32.76
N PRO A 281 -31.13 -19.63 -34.03
CA PRO A 281 -32.05 -18.89 -34.88
C PRO A 281 -33.28 -19.74 -35.18
N HIS A 282 -34.48 -19.16 -35.01
CA HIS A 282 -35.72 -19.63 -35.61
C HIS A 282 -35.76 -19.28 -37.10
#